data_AF-A0A8T7J786-F1
#
_entry.id   AF-A0A8T7J786-F1
#
_cell.length_a   1.000
_cell.length_b   1.000
_cell.length_c   1.000
_cell.angle_alpha   90.00
_cell.angle_beta   90.00
_cell.angle_gamma   90.00
#
_symmetry.space_group_name_H-M   'P 1'
#
loop_
_entity.id
_entity.type
_entity.pdbx_description
1 polymer ?
#
loop_
_entity_poly.entity_id
_entity_poly.type
_entity_poly.pdbx_seq_one_letter_code
_entity_poly.pdbx_strand_id
1 'polypeptide(L)'
;WGWGVMSPTAVQEAINIRFPMENFIGVWWSGSENDVVPAGAAANGYKAVTFHNVGKDFPIFDDIQKYVVDAGLAAGAGDQIGTAVYNRGLYAAMMAAEGAKTAQAMHDATDITAAQMRDGLENLEITEDKMAALGMPGFGPEFKVSCENHGGAGMVGVQQWDAAAQEWKLISGFKPTDQEVIGALIQEDSAAYAAENNIEERCN
;
A
#
# COMPACT_ATOMS: atom_id res chain seq x y z
N TRP A 1 -5.21 2.14 -16.12
CA TRP A 1 -4.19 2.42 -15.10
C TRP A 1 -3.98 3.92 -15.06
N GLY A 2 -3.98 4.55 -13.88
CA GLY A 2 -3.91 6.01 -13.77
C GLY A 2 -3.62 6.46 -12.35
N TRP A 3 -3.04 7.65 -12.21
CA TRP A 3 -2.78 8.35 -10.96
C TRP A 3 -2.94 9.86 -11.18
N GLY A 4 -3.26 10.59 -10.12
CA GLY A 4 -3.42 12.04 -10.17
C GLY A 4 -4.69 12.46 -10.92
N VAL A 5 -4.67 13.65 -11.52
CA VAL A 5 -5.86 14.35 -12.06
C VAL A 5 -6.69 13.56 -13.08
N MET A 6 -6.11 12.54 -13.72
CA MET A 6 -6.85 11.65 -14.62
C MET A 6 -7.91 10.82 -13.89
N SER A 7 -7.67 10.45 -12.64
CA SER A 7 -8.58 9.62 -11.83
C SER A 7 -9.92 10.31 -11.55
N PRO A 8 -9.96 11.51 -10.91
CA PRO A 8 -11.23 12.20 -10.68
C PRO A 8 -11.93 12.60 -11.98
N THR A 9 -11.18 12.91 -13.05
CA THR A 9 -11.76 13.18 -14.37
C THR A 9 -12.49 11.94 -14.90
N ALA A 10 -11.86 10.76 -14.85
CA ALA A 10 -12.48 9.52 -15.32
C ALA A 10 -13.73 9.15 -14.49
N VAL A 11 -13.70 9.35 -13.18
CA VAL A 11 -14.86 9.17 -12.29
C VAL A 11 -15.99 10.13 -12.69
N GLN A 12 -15.68 11.41 -12.90
CA GLN A 12 -16.67 12.41 -13.31
C GLN A 12 -17.28 12.09 -14.69
N GLU A 13 -16.49 11.64 -15.66
CA GLU A 13 -17.01 11.30 -16.98
C GLU A 13 -17.85 10.02 -16.96
N ALA A 14 -17.50 9.03 -16.14
CA ALA A 14 -18.34 7.85 -15.92
C ALA A 14 -19.72 8.26 -15.35
N ILE A 15 -19.73 9.20 -14.39
CA ILE A 15 -20.97 9.77 -13.83
C ILE A 15 -21.78 10.52 -14.89
N ASN A 16 -21.14 11.33 -15.72
CA ASN A 16 -21.81 12.12 -16.77
C ASN A 16 -22.61 11.24 -17.74
N ILE A 17 -22.08 10.04 -18.04
CA ILE A 17 -22.75 9.05 -18.89
C ILE A 17 -23.65 8.07 -18.11
N ARG A 18 -23.83 8.28 -16.80
CA ARG A 18 -24.64 7.44 -15.90
C ARG A 18 -24.16 5.99 -15.83
N PHE A 19 -22.85 5.78 -15.91
CA PHE A 19 -22.25 4.48 -15.70
C PHE A 19 -22.50 4.02 -14.24
N PRO A 20 -22.88 2.76 -13.99
CA PRO A 20 -23.07 2.27 -12.62
C PRO A 20 -21.73 2.22 -11.87
N MET A 21 -21.55 3.12 -10.90
CA MET A 21 -20.25 3.34 -10.25
C MET A 21 -19.75 2.12 -9.46
N GLU A 22 -20.64 1.24 -9.01
CA GLU A 22 -20.30 -0.04 -8.39
C GLU A 22 -19.61 -1.03 -9.33
N ASN A 23 -19.67 -0.78 -10.64
CA ASN A 23 -18.97 -1.55 -11.67
C ASN A 23 -17.72 -0.82 -12.18
N PHE A 24 -17.45 0.40 -11.69
CA PHE A 24 -16.27 1.16 -12.08
C PHE A 24 -15.17 0.92 -11.05
N ILE A 25 -14.11 0.24 -11.48
CA ILE A 25 -13.07 -0.26 -10.58
C ILE A 25 -11.72 0.38 -10.93
N GLY A 26 -11.19 1.13 -9.99
CA GLY A 26 -9.85 1.69 -10.00
C GLY A 26 -8.76 0.72 -9.56
N VAL A 27 -7.53 1.04 -9.94
CA VAL A 27 -6.33 0.49 -9.29
C VAL A 27 -6.07 1.25 -7.98
N TRP A 28 -5.19 0.76 -7.11
CA TRP A 28 -4.89 1.40 -5.82
C TRP A 28 -4.41 2.86 -5.92
N TRP A 29 -3.83 3.27 -7.05
CA TRP A 29 -3.47 4.67 -7.31
C TRP A 29 -4.64 5.58 -7.64
N SER A 30 -5.82 5.02 -7.95
CA SER A 30 -7.07 5.74 -8.16
C SER A 30 -8.08 5.40 -7.05
N GLY A 31 -7.59 5.14 -5.84
CA GLY A 31 -8.38 4.76 -4.67
C GLY A 31 -8.20 5.73 -3.51
N SER A 32 -7.88 7.00 -3.79
CA SER A 32 -7.76 8.05 -2.79
C SER A 32 -9.04 8.86 -2.68
N GLU A 33 -9.21 9.54 -1.55
CA GLU A 33 -10.27 10.51 -1.30
C GLU A 33 -10.25 11.63 -2.37
N ASN A 34 -9.07 12.05 -2.83
CA ASN A 34 -8.91 13.07 -3.87
C ASN A 34 -9.49 12.65 -5.23
N ASP A 35 -9.64 11.34 -5.48
CA ASP A 35 -10.18 10.81 -6.73
C ASP A 35 -11.71 10.82 -6.76
N VAL A 36 -12.37 10.87 -5.60
CA VAL A 36 -13.82 10.65 -5.46
C VAL A 36 -14.56 11.80 -4.81
N VAL A 37 -13.94 12.52 -3.86
CA VAL A 37 -14.56 13.64 -3.16
C VAL A 37 -15.02 14.74 -4.13
N PRO A 38 -14.26 15.14 -5.17
CA PRO A 38 -14.72 16.18 -6.10
C PRO A 38 -15.98 15.81 -6.88
N ALA A 39 -16.22 14.52 -7.11
CA ALA A 39 -17.42 14.02 -7.80
C ALA A 39 -18.65 13.89 -6.86
N GLY A 40 -18.46 14.12 -5.56
CA GLY A 40 -19.52 14.19 -4.56
C GLY A 40 -20.34 12.91 -4.44
N ALA A 41 -21.63 13.04 -4.17
CA ALA A 41 -22.55 11.91 -3.93
C ALA A 41 -22.64 10.94 -5.12
N ALA A 42 -22.39 11.41 -6.34
CA ALA A 42 -22.49 10.59 -7.53
C ALA A 42 -21.34 9.57 -7.68
N ALA A 43 -20.23 9.75 -6.96
CA ALA A 43 -19.15 8.76 -6.88
C ALA A 43 -19.47 7.57 -5.96
N ASN A 44 -20.60 7.60 -5.26
CA ASN A 44 -20.98 6.54 -4.34
C ASN A 44 -20.94 5.16 -5.00
N GLY A 45 -20.32 4.21 -4.33
CA GLY A 45 -20.20 2.85 -4.81
C GLY A 45 -18.99 2.59 -5.70
N TYR A 46 -18.24 3.63 -6.12
CA TYR A 46 -16.96 3.44 -6.81
C TYR A 46 -16.03 2.51 -6.04
N LYS A 47 -15.33 1.62 -6.76
CA LYS A 47 -14.43 0.63 -6.16
C LYS A 47 -12.99 0.90 -6.55
N ALA A 48 -12.07 0.53 -5.68
CA ALA A 48 -10.66 0.45 -6.01
C ALA A 48 -10.03 -0.80 -5.42
N VAL A 49 -9.04 -1.35 -6.10
CA VAL A 49 -8.16 -2.37 -5.53
C VAL A 49 -7.26 -1.72 -4.46
N THR A 50 -6.96 -2.40 -3.38
CA THR A 50 -6.03 -1.95 -2.33
C THR A 50 -5.17 -3.10 -1.80
N PHE A 51 -4.06 -2.79 -1.16
CA PHE A 51 -3.16 -3.74 -0.50
C PHE A 51 -2.93 -3.41 0.98
N HIS A 52 -3.69 -2.44 1.51
CA HIS A 52 -3.74 -2.09 2.92
C HIS A 52 -5.18 -1.75 3.31
N ASN A 53 -5.44 -1.73 4.61
CA ASN A 53 -6.73 -1.42 5.20
C ASN A 53 -6.96 0.11 5.19
N VAL A 54 -8.20 0.51 5.48
CA VAL A 54 -8.71 1.88 5.30
C VAL A 54 -9.11 2.51 6.63
N GLY A 55 -9.18 3.84 6.65
CA GLY A 55 -9.57 4.58 7.85
C GLY A 55 -8.47 4.61 8.91
N LYS A 56 -8.85 5.02 10.12
CA LYS A 56 -7.92 5.29 11.23
C LYS A 56 -8.23 4.56 12.53
N ASP A 57 -9.10 3.56 12.47
CA ASP A 57 -9.54 2.80 13.64
C ASP A 57 -8.50 1.71 14.02
N PHE A 58 -7.25 2.15 14.23
CA PHE A 58 -6.12 1.30 14.62
C PHE A 58 -5.34 1.94 15.77
N PRO A 59 -4.84 1.15 16.74
CA PRO A 59 -4.09 1.69 17.89
C PRO A 59 -2.91 2.60 17.55
N ILE A 60 -2.24 2.38 16.41
CA ILE A 60 -1.13 3.24 15.96
C ILE A 60 -1.54 4.72 15.82
N PHE A 61 -2.83 5.01 15.54
CA PHE A 61 -3.29 6.39 15.38
C PHE A 61 -3.36 7.16 16.69
N ASP A 62 -3.49 6.47 17.83
CA ASP A 62 -3.37 7.10 19.16
C ASP A 62 -1.93 7.55 19.42
N ASP A 63 -0.95 6.73 19.02
CA ASP A 63 0.47 7.08 19.10
C ASP A 63 0.83 8.18 18.11
N ILE A 64 0.29 8.18 16.89
CA ILE A 64 0.45 9.28 15.94
C ILE A 64 -0.12 10.57 16.51
N GLN A 65 -1.30 10.53 17.11
CA GLN A 65 -1.89 11.70 17.76
C GLN A 65 -0.95 12.24 18.84
N LYS A 66 -0.51 11.38 19.76
CA LYS A 66 0.32 11.79 20.90
C LYS A 66 1.71 12.28 20.51
N TYR A 67 2.41 11.52 19.67
CA TYR A 67 3.85 11.75 19.41
C TYR A 67 4.10 12.61 18.18
N VAL A 68 3.12 12.76 17.29
CA VAL A 68 3.27 13.56 16.05
C VAL A 68 2.36 14.77 16.07
N VAL A 69 1.05 14.60 16.26
CA VAL A 69 0.09 15.71 16.14
C VAL A 69 0.19 16.66 17.34
N ASP A 70 0.07 16.15 18.57
CA ASP A 70 0.13 16.95 19.79
C ASP A 70 1.51 17.58 19.99
N ALA A 71 2.55 16.96 19.43
CA ALA A 71 3.91 17.49 19.40
C ALA A 71 4.14 18.58 18.33
N GLY A 72 3.15 18.88 17.49
CA GLY A 72 3.26 19.88 16.41
C GLY A 72 4.16 19.43 15.25
N LEU A 73 4.34 18.12 15.07
CA LEU A 73 5.21 17.50 14.05
C LEU A 73 4.41 16.96 12.85
N ALA A 74 3.10 17.16 12.83
CA ALA A 74 2.27 16.76 11.69
C ALA A 74 2.68 17.54 10.42
N ALA A 75 2.87 16.81 9.31
CA ALA A 75 3.18 17.41 8.03
C ALA A 75 1.92 18.06 7.40
N GLY A 76 2.13 19.16 6.68
CA GLY A 76 1.04 19.87 6.00
C GLY A 76 0.00 20.42 6.98
N ALA A 77 -1.28 20.36 6.61
CA ALA A 77 -2.38 20.82 7.45
C ALA A 77 -2.80 19.80 8.52
N GLY A 78 -2.21 18.59 8.54
CA GLY A 78 -2.59 17.52 9.47
C GLY A 78 -3.96 16.87 9.20
N ASP A 79 -4.64 17.24 8.12
CA ASP A 79 -6.00 16.82 7.77
C ASP A 79 -6.05 15.53 6.94
N GLN A 80 -4.90 14.96 6.58
CA GLN A 80 -4.80 13.74 5.79
C GLN A 80 -4.71 12.45 6.63
N ILE A 81 -4.64 12.56 7.96
CA ILE A 81 -4.41 11.41 8.84
C ILE A 81 -5.57 10.40 8.71
N GLY A 82 -5.25 9.16 8.33
CA GLY A 82 -6.23 8.09 8.14
C GLY A 82 -6.79 7.99 6.71
N THR A 83 -6.46 8.91 5.83
CA THR A 83 -6.81 8.81 4.41
C THR A 83 -6.10 7.64 3.76
N ALA A 84 -6.64 7.09 2.67
CA ALA A 84 -6.07 5.94 1.98
C ALA A 84 -4.59 6.17 1.59
N VAL A 85 -4.23 7.39 1.17
CA VAL A 85 -2.84 7.73 0.79
C VAL A 85 -1.94 7.90 2.02
N TYR A 86 -2.45 8.48 3.11
CA TYR A 86 -1.71 8.55 4.37
C TYR A 86 -1.39 7.16 4.91
N ASN A 87 -2.39 6.28 4.92
CA ASN A 87 -2.26 4.88 5.34
C ASN A 87 -1.23 4.13 4.51
N ARG A 88 -1.16 4.38 3.20
CA ARG A 88 -0.13 3.82 2.33
C ARG A 88 1.26 4.28 2.71
N GLY A 89 1.43 5.57 2.99
CA GLY A 89 2.69 6.12 3.47
C GLY A 89 3.11 5.55 4.83
N LEU A 90 2.15 5.45 5.76
CA LEU A 90 2.34 4.82 7.07
C LEU A 90 2.79 3.36 6.93
N TYR A 91 2.14 2.59 6.06
CA TYR A 91 2.49 1.19 5.82
C TYR A 91 3.87 1.03 5.19
N ALA A 92 4.22 1.89 4.23
CA ALA A 92 5.56 1.91 3.63
C ALA A 92 6.64 2.27 4.68
N ALA A 93 6.38 3.24 5.55
CA ALA A 93 7.28 3.62 6.64
C ALA A 93 7.45 2.48 7.66
N MET A 94 6.37 1.78 8.01
CA MET A 94 6.41 0.59 8.87
C MET A 94 7.31 -0.49 8.25
N MET A 95 7.16 -0.82 6.97
CA MET A 95 8.01 -1.81 6.29
C MET A 95 9.48 -1.39 6.25
N ALA A 96 9.77 -0.11 6.00
CA ALA A 96 11.13 0.40 6.02
C ALA A 96 11.76 0.32 7.42
N ALA A 97 11.01 0.68 8.47
CA ALA A 97 11.48 0.59 9.84
C ALA A 97 11.73 -0.86 10.28
N GLU A 98 10.83 -1.79 9.93
CA GLU A 98 11.00 -3.20 10.23
C GLU A 98 12.14 -3.84 9.43
N GLY A 99 12.33 -3.47 8.15
CA GLY A 99 13.47 -3.89 7.36
C GLY A 99 14.80 -3.44 7.96
N ALA A 100 14.86 -2.20 8.47
CA ALA A 100 16.03 -1.70 9.17
C ALA A 100 16.30 -2.46 10.48
N LYS A 101 15.27 -2.75 11.28
CA LYS A 101 15.42 -3.58 12.50
C LYS A 101 15.92 -4.99 12.18
N THR A 102 15.41 -5.61 11.12
CA THR A 102 15.90 -6.92 10.65
C THR A 102 17.38 -6.83 10.27
N ALA A 103 17.79 -5.81 9.51
CA ALA A 103 19.19 -5.59 9.16
C ALA A 103 20.08 -5.40 10.39
N GLN A 104 19.65 -4.55 11.34
CA GLN A 104 20.39 -4.30 12.58
C GLN A 104 20.63 -5.61 13.36
N ALA A 105 19.61 -6.46 13.47
CA ALA A 105 19.70 -7.75 14.15
C ALA A 105 20.61 -8.74 13.38
N MET A 106 20.51 -8.80 12.05
CA MET A 106 21.33 -9.70 11.22
C MET A 106 22.82 -9.37 11.25
N HIS A 107 23.16 -8.09 11.37
CA HIS A 107 24.54 -7.62 11.27
C HIS A 107 25.15 -7.17 12.60
N ASP A 108 24.41 -7.28 13.71
CA ASP A 108 24.80 -6.76 15.03
C ASP A 108 25.32 -5.31 14.94
N ALA A 109 24.55 -4.47 14.23
CA ALA A 109 24.94 -3.10 13.89
C ALA A 109 23.83 -2.12 14.24
N THR A 110 24.18 -0.96 14.80
CA THR A 110 23.23 0.13 15.03
C THR A 110 23.03 0.99 13.78
N ASP A 111 24.14 1.42 13.19
CA ASP A 111 24.16 2.17 11.93
C ASP A 111 24.34 1.19 10.76
N ILE A 112 23.28 0.97 10.00
CA ILE A 112 23.30 0.05 8.85
C ILE A 112 23.74 0.76 7.58
N THR A 113 24.50 0.05 6.74
CA THR A 113 24.81 0.45 5.37
C THR A 113 23.65 0.14 4.43
N ALA A 114 23.68 0.69 3.21
CA ALA A 114 22.68 0.37 2.18
C ALA A 114 22.64 -1.13 1.83
N ALA A 115 23.79 -1.80 1.81
CA ALA A 115 23.86 -3.24 1.55
C ALA A 115 23.19 -4.05 2.68
N GLN A 116 23.42 -3.66 3.93
CA GLN A 116 22.77 -4.29 5.08
C GLN A 116 21.26 -4.02 5.11
N MET A 117 20.82 -2.82 4.72
CA MET A 117 19.40 -2.52 4.60
C MET A 117 18.72 -3.41 3.55
N ARG A 118 19.38 -3.64 2.41
CA ARG A 118 18.91 -4.61 1.42
C ARG A 118 18.81 -6.01 2.02
N ASP A 119 19.84 -6.47 2.74
CA ASP A 119 19.82 -7.80 3.37
C ASP A 119 18.66 -7.94 4.38
N GLY A 120 18.36 -6.88 5.14
CA GLY A 120 17.22 -6.83 6.05
C GLY A 120 15.86 -6.83 5.34
N LEU A 121 15.73 -6.11 4.21
CA LEU A 121 14.54 -6.14 3.38
C LEU A 121 14.34 -7.51 2.71
N GLU A 122 15.40 -8.11 2.18
CA GLU A 122 15.40 -9.46 1.58
C GLU A 122 15.10 -10.57 2.63
N ASN A 123 15.05 -10.25 3.92
CA ASN A 123 14.67 -11.16 5.02
C ASN A 123 13.46 -10.63 5.82
N LEU A 124 12.74 -9.64 5.31
CA LEU A 124 11.60 -9.05 5.99
C LEU A 124 10.43 -10.04 6.02
N GLU A 125 9.89 -10.25 7.22
CA GLU A 125 8.68 -11.06 7.45
C GLU A 125 7.66 -10.21 8.23
N ILE A 126 6.49 -10.00 7.63
CA ILE A 126 5.36 -9.28 8.19
C ILE A 126 4.24 -10.28 8.45
N THR A 127 4.07 -10.63 9.73
CA THR A 127 3.00 -11.49 10.23
C THR A 127 1.89 -10.65 10.86
N GLU A 128 0.71 -11.23 11.06
CA GLU A 128 -0.38 -10.56 11.78
C GLU A 128 0.04 -10.21 13.22
N ASP A 129 0.74 -11.12 13.92
CA ASP A 129 1.26 -10.85 15.27
C ASP A 129 2.19 -9.63 15.31
N LYS A 130 3.05 -9.48 14.29
CA LYS A 130 3.94 -8.31 14.16
C LYS A 130 3.11 -7.05 13.91
N MET A 131 2.15 -7.09 12.98
CA MET A 131 1.29 -5.95 12.69
C MET A 131 0.47 -5.52 13.92
N ALA A 132 -0.11 -6.48 14.66
CA ALA A 132 -0.84 -6.23 15.89
C ALA A 132 0.06 -5.61 16.98
N ALA A 133 1.29 -6.11 17.14
CA ALA A 133 2.26 -5.55 18.08
C ALA A 133 2.69 -4.11 17.74
N LEU A 134 2.61 -3.74 16.46
CA LEU A 134 2.87 -2.38 15.95
C LEU A 134 1.61 -1.50 15.98
N GLY A 135 0.49 -1.97 16.55
CA GLY A 135 -0.76 -1.23 16.63
C GLY A 135 -1.51 -1.15 15.29
N MET A 136 -1.23 -2.06 14.36
CA MET A 136 -1.80 -2.13 13.02
C MET A 136 -2.47 -3.49 12.73
N PRO A 137 -3.30 -4.06 13.62
CA PRO A 137 -3.88 -5.39 13.42
C PRO A 137 -4.71 -5.45 12.12
N GLY A 138 -4.50 -6.46 11.30
CA GLY A 138 -5.20 -6.64 10.02
C GLY A 138 -5.04 -5.47 9.03
N PHE A 139 -3.95 -4.71 9.13
CA PHE A 139 -3.73 -3.54 8.26
C PHE A 139 -3.31 -3.92 6.84
N GLY A 140 -2.76 -5.10 6.62
CA GLY A 140 -2.37 -5.61 5.31
C GLY A 140 -2.35 -7.13 5.29
N PRO A 141 -2.02 -7.75 4.15
CA PRO A 141 -1.77 -9.19 4.08
C PRO A 141 -0.44 -9.56 4.77
N GLU A 142 -0.35 -10.77 5.30
CA GLU A 142 0.92 -11.34 5.74
C GLU A 142 1.81 -11.66 4.53
N PHE A 143 3.12 -11.43 4.66
CA PHE A 143 4.07 -11.75 3.61
C PHE A 143 5.49 -11.94 4.15
N LYS A 144 6.29 -12.61 3.33
CA LYS A 144 7.72 -12.74 3.49
C LYS A 144 8.42 -12.34 2.21
N VAL A 145 9.51 -11.62 2.36
CA VAL A 145 10.39 -11.19 1.27
C VAL A 145 11.57 -12.16 1.18
N SER A 146 12.10 -12.34 -0.03
CA SER A 146 13.34 -13.06 -0.29
C SER A 146 14.18 -12.31 -1.32
N CYS A 147 15.42 -12.76 -1.55
CA CYS A 147 16.24 -12.28 -2.67
C CYS A 147 15.51 -12.41 -4.02
N GLU A 148 14.81 -13.54 -4.23
CA GLU A 148 14.08 -13.85 -5.46
C GLU A 148 12.72 -13.14 -5.57
N ASN A 149 12.11 -12.77 -4.44
CA ASN A 149 10.79 -12.15 -4.40
C ASN A 149 10.77 -10.91 -3.49
N HIS A 150 10.93 -9.74 -4.12
CA HIS A 150 10.89 -8.43 -3.45
C HIS A 150 9.46 -7.88 -3.31
N GLY A 151 8.46 -8.51 -3.94
CA GLY A 151 7.06 -8.04 -3.98
C GLY A 151 6.10 -8.79 -3.03
N GLY A 152 6.56 -9.86 -2.40
CA GLY A 152 5.72 -10.74 -1.57
C GLY A 152 4.70 -11.53 -2.39
N ALA A 153 3.59 -11.93 -1.75
CA ALA A 153 2.55 -12.78 -2.37
C ALA A 153 1.57 -12.01 -3.30
N GLY A 154 1.75 -10.69 -3.46
CA GLY A 154 0.91 -9.87 -4.34
C GLY A 154 -0.57 -9.92 -4.01
N MET A 155 -0.94 -10.01 -2.73
CA MET A 155 -2.34 -10.10 -2.31
C MET A 155 -3.03 -8.73 -2.35
N VAL A 156 -4.28 -8.71 -2.79
CA VAL A 156 -5.07 -7.48 -2.92
C VAL A 156 -6.49 -7.65 -2.39
N GLY A 157 -7.05 -6.60 -1.84
CA GLY A 157 -8.45 -6.47 -1.45
C GLY A 157 -9.17 -5.45 -2.34
N VAL A 158 -10.47 -5.31 -2.14
CA VAL A 158 -11.29 -4.30 -2.80
C VAL A 158 -11.91 -3.40 -1.74
N GLN A 159 -11.73 -2.11 -1.90
CA GLN A 159 -12.41 -1.08 -1.13
C GLN A 159 -13.50 -0.41 -1.98
N GLN A 160 -14.55 0.06 -1.32
CA GLN A 160 -15.67 0.76 -1.94
C GLN A 160 -15.92 2.09 -1.25
N TRP A 161 -16.16 3.13 -2.04
CA TRP A 161 -16.43 4.49 -1.55
C TRP A 161 -17.88 4.63 -1.08
N ASP A 162 -18.07 5.07 0.17
CA ASP A 162 -19.33 5.52 0.73
C ASP A 162 -19.35 7.05 0.70
N ALA A 163 -20.09 7.63 -0.25
CA ALA A 163 -20.08 9.08 -0.42
C ALA A 163 -20.86 9.82 0.68
N ALA A 164 -21.76 9.14 1.39
CA ALA A 164 -22.50 9.73 2.49
C ALA A 164 -21.64 9.81 3.75
N ALA A 165 -20.86 8.76 4.03
CA ALA A 165 -19.89 8.75 5.12
C ALA A 165 -18.58 9.49 4.78
N GLN A 166 -18.31 9.71 3.49
CA GLN A 166 -17.03 10.17 2.97
C GLN A 166 -15.86 9.25 3.38
N GLU A 167 -16.10 7.95 3.30
CA GLU A 167 -15.18 6.91 3.78
C GLU A 167 -15.02 5.79 2.76
N TRP A 168 -13.81 5.23 2.71
CA TRP A 168 -13.57 3.94 2.07
C TRP A 168 -13.92 2.81 3.03
N LYS A 169 -14.58 1.77 2.52
CA LYS A 169 -14.86 0.53 3.25
C LYS A 169 -14.22 -0.64 2.54
N LEU A 170 -13.47 -1.48 3.26
CA LEU A 170 -12.96 -2.73 2.72
C LEU A 170 -14.13 -3.72 2.58
N ILE A 171 -14.42 -4.16 1.34
CA ILE A 171 -15.57 -5.03 1.02
C ILE A 171 -15.14 -6.47 0.69
N SER A 172 -13.85 -6.78 0.81
CA SER A 172 -13.32 -8.13 0.67
C SER A 172 -12.11 -8.33 1.56
N GLY A 173 -11.80 -9.58 1.92
CA GLY A 173 -10.45 -9.92 2.38
C GLY A 173 -9.40 -9.73 1.28
N PHE A 174 -8.12 -9.76 1.67
CA PHE A 174 -7.00 -9.81 0.72
C PHE A 174 -6.94 -11.20 0.08
N LYS A 175 -6.80 -11.25 -1.24
CA LYS A 175 -6.77 -12.48 -2.04
C LYS A 175 -5.52 -12.50 -2.92
N PRO A 176 -4.96 -13.69 -3.22
CA PRO A 176 -3.82 -13.82 -4.10
C PRO A 176 -4.14 -13.37 -5.53
N THR A 177 -3.11 -12.94 -6.23
CA THR A 177 -3.14 -12.70 -7.68
C THR A 177 -2.65 -13.93 -8.44
N ASP A 178 -2.89 -13.98 -9.75
CA ASP A 178 -2.46 -15.10 -10.60
C ASP A 178 -0.95 -15.04 -10.85
N GLN A 179 -0.19 -15.66 -9.95
CA GLN A 179 1.28 -15.68 -10.01
C GLN A 179 1.82 -16.58 -11.13
N GLU A 180 1.03 -17.51 -11.66
CA GLU A 180 1.46 -18.31 -12.81
C GLU A 180 1.61 -17.43 -14.04
N VAL A 181 0.66 -16.53 -14.26
CA VAL A 181 0.71 -15.55 -15.34
C VAL A 181 1.67 -14.40 -15.01
N ILE A 182 1.55 -13.80 -13.83
CA ILE A 182 2.32 -12.60 -13.47
C ILE A 182 3.80 -12.93 -13.27
N GLY A 183 4.12 -14.05 -12.63
CA GLY A 183 5.50 -14.46 -12.37
C GLY A 183 6.31 -14.71 -13.64
N ALA A 184 5.68 -15.29 -14.67
CA ALA A 184 6.33 -15.49 -15.97
C ALA A 184 6.70 -14.14 -16.64
N LEU A 185 5.81 -13.15 -16.56
CA LEU A 185 6.07 -11.80 -17.10
C LEU A 185 7.17 -11.08 -16.30
N ILE A 186 7.17 -11.22 -14.96
CA ILE A 186 8.23 -10.65 -14.11
C ILE A 186 9.59 -11.25 -14.50
N GLN A 187 9.66 -12.56 -14.69
CA GLN A 187 10.91 -13.23 -15.05
C GLN A 187 11.40 -12.78 -16.43
N GLU A 188 10.51 -12.74 -17.43
CA GLU A 188 10.85 -12.30 -18.79
C GLU A 188 11.37 -10.86 -18.78
N ASP A 189 10.64 -9.93 -18.18
CA ASP A 189 11.01 -8.50 -18.15
C ASP A 189 12.29 -8.26 -17.34
N SER A 190 12.45 -8.95 -16.20
CA SER A 190 13.65 -8.80 -15.36
C SER A 190 14.91 -9.35 -16.04
N ALA A 191 14.80 -10.50 -16.71
CA ALA A 191 15.91 -11.09 -17.47
C ALA A 191 16.29 -10.23 -18.68
N ALA A 192 15.30 -9.68 -19.40
CA ALA A 192 15.53 -8.77 -20.50
C ALA A 192 16.26 -7.50 -20.03
N TYR A 193 15.82 -6.90 -18.92
CA TYR A 193 16.48 -5.73 -18.34
C TYR A 193 17.91 -6.03 -17.90
N ALA A 194 18.15 -7.18 -17.26
CA ALA A 194 19.48 -7.59 -16.82
C ALA A 194 20.45 -7.76 -18.01
N ALA A 195 19.99 -8.40 -19.09
CA ALA A 195 20.75 -8.57 -20.32
C ALA A 195 21.08 -7.23 -21.00
N GLU A 196 20.10 -6.31 -21.11
CA GLU A 196 20.30 -4.99 -21.71
C GLU A 196 21.32 -4.15 -20.92
N ASN A 197 21.32 -4.28 -19.59
CA ASN A 197 22.14 -3.45 -18.71
C ASN A 197 23.43 -4.14 -18.23
N ASN A 198 23.75 -5.34 -18.73
CA ASN A 198 24.91 -6.14 -18.32
C ASN A 198 24.95 -6.38 -16.80
N ILE A 199 23.80 -6.71 -16.21
CA ILE A 199 23.66 -7.01 -14.78
C ILE A 199 23.71 -8.52 -14.58
N GLU A 200 24.61 -8.98 -13.70
CA GLU A 200 24.64 -10.39 -13.28
C GLU A 200 23.52 -10.66 -12.27
N GLU A 201 22.81 -11.78 -12.44
CA GLU A 201 21.81 -12.24 -11.49
C GLU A 201 22.47 -12.61 -10.16
N ARG A 202 21.81 -12.23 -9.05
CA ARG A 202 22.35 -12.39 -7.68
C ARG A 202 21.74 -13.56 -6.92
N CYS A 203 20.49 -13.89 -7.22
CA CYS A 203 19.66 -14.79 -6.44
C CYS A 203 19.41 -16.04 -7.30
N ASN A 204 19.77 -17.22 -6.78
CA ASN A 204 19.69 -18.50 -7.48
C ASN A 204 19.07 -19.57 -6.58
#